data_AF-A0A7J6UAK7-F1
#
_entry.id   AF-A0A7J6UAK7-F1
#
_cell.length_a   1.000
_cell.length_b   1.000
_cell.length_c   1.000
_cell.angle_alpha   90.00
_cell.angle_beta   90.00
_cell.angle_gamma   90.00
#
_symmetry.space_group_name_H-M   'P 1'
#
loop_
_entity.id
_entity.type
_entity.pdbx_description
1 polymer ?
#
loop_
_entity_poly.entity_id
_entity_poly.type
_entity_poly.pdbx_seq_one_letter_code
_entity_poly.pdbx_strand_id
1 'polypeptide(L)'
;MLRSATTDYGSLLRATVSAIDKFDPNRLTVDGYLDDYCEEVKRAKNEVEEKFIRQCVYGCVRYQKFLRIFVTAFLEFRPAVTQRGEQTLYMVLAYLIFLRLRELTVPELGR
;
A
#
# COMPACT_ATOMS: atom_id res chain seq x y z
N MET A 1 28.44 -15.52 -3.06
CA MET A 1 27.23 -15.96 -3.81
C MET A 1 26.01 -15.54 -3.02
N LEU A 2 25.32 -14.47 -3.43
CA LEU A 2 23.92 -14.15 -3.15
C LEU A 2 23.63 -12.95 -4.06
N ARG A 3 23.03 -13.20 -5.22
CA ARG A 3 22.50 -12.11 -6.06
C ARG A 3 21.43 -11.43 -5.23
N SER A 4 21.64 -10.17 -4.84
CA SER A 4 20.57 -9.32 -4.33
C SER A 4 19.47 -9.33 -5.39
N ALA A 5 18.35 -10.00 -5.12
CA ALA A 5 17.19 -9.92 -5.98
C ALA A 5 16.78 -8.45 -6.01
N THR A 6 16.88 -7.81 -7.18
CA THR A 6 16.42 -6.44 -7.36
C THR A 6 14.92 -6.42 -7.06
N THR A 7 14.52 -5.74 -6.00
CA THR A 7 13.09 -5.59 -5.65
C THR A 7 12.36 -4.95 -6.82
N ASP A 8 11.42 -5.69 -7.41
CA ASP A 8 10.49 -5.12 -8.38
C ASP A 8 9.39 -4.37 -7.63
N TYR A 9 9.56 -3.05 -7.50
CA TYR A 9 8.60 -2.17 -6.84
C TYR A 9 7.20 -2.26 -7.44
N GLY A 10 7.09 -2.57 -8.74
CA GLY A 10 5.79 -2.76 -9.41
C GLY A 10 5.04 -3.96 -8.84
N SER A 11 5.68 -5.12 -8.72
CA SER A 11 5.07 -6.32 -8.10
C SER A 11 4.77 -6.11 -6.62
N LEU A 12 5.60 -5.34 -5.91
CA LEU A 12 5.40 -5.03 -4.51
C LEU A 12 4.15 -4.18 -4.29
N LEU A 13 3.96 -3.14 -5.12
CA LEU A 13 2.76 -2.32 -5.12
C LEU A 13 1.52 -3.13 -5.49
N ARG A 14 1.57 -3.95 -6.54
CA ARG A 14 0.44 -4.81 -6.95
C ARG A 14 0.01 -5.78 -5.85
N ALA A 15 0.97 -6.37 -5.15
CA ALA A 15 0.65 -7.22 -4.00
C ALA A 15 0.00 -6.40 -2.87
N THR A 16 0.51 -5.21 -2.58
CA THR A 16 -0.07 -4.33 -1.55
C THR A 16 -1.51 -3.95 -1.89
N VAL A 17 -1.78 -3.58 -3.15
CA VAL A 17 -3.13 -3.30 -3.65
C VAL A 17 -4.02 -4.53 -3.50
N SER A 18 -3.55 -5.70 -3.94
CA SER A 18 -4.30 -6.94 -3.81
C SER A 18 -4.61 -7.30 -2.36
N ALA A 19 -3.70 -7.01 -1.41
CA ALA A 19 -3.92 -7.24 0.00
C ALA A 19 -5.04 -6.35 0.55
N ILE A 20 -5.06 -5.07 0.14
CA ILE A 20 -6.11 -4.14 0.58
C ILE A 20 -7.47 -4.52 -0.03
N ASP A 21 -7.52 -4.85 -1.31
CA ASP A 21 -8.78 -5.20 -1.99
C ASP A 21 -9.43 -6.47 -1.45
N LYS A 22 -8.62 -7.41 -0.95
CA LYS A 22 -9.08 -8.70 -0.38
C LYS A 22 -9.36 -8.64 1.12
N PHE A 23 -8.94 -7.58 1.81
CA PHE A 23 -9.12 -7.47 3.25
C PHE A 23 -10.59 -7.19 3.60
N ASP A 24 -11.18 -8.04 4.42
CA ASP A 24 -12.51 -7.84 5.01
C ASP A 24 -12.40 -7.59 6.52
N PRO A 25 -12.65 -6.36 6.99
CA PRO A 25 -12.53 -6.01 8.41
C PRO A 25 -13.58 -6.67 9.30
N ASN A 26 -14.64 -7.26 8.74
CA ASN A 26 -15.65 -7.98 9.53
C ASN A 26 -15.27 -9.44 9.81
N ARG A 27 -14.25 -9.96 9.10
CA ARG A 27 -13.86 -11.37 9.18
C ARG A 27 -12.62 -11.59 10.05
N LEU A 28 -11.60 -10.75 9.87
CA LEU A 28 -10.30 -10.88 10.55
C LEU A 28 -9.76 -9.52 10.95
N THR A 29 -8.90 -9.52 11.96
CA THR A 29 -8.04 -8.37 12.25
C THR A 29 -7.04 -8.17 11.11
N VAL A 30 -6.51 -6.94 10.98
CA VAL A 30 -5.49 -6.63 9.97
C VAL A 30 -4.25 -7.51 10.16
N ASP A 31 -3.79 -7.73 11.41
CA ASP A 31 -2.67 -8.63 11.71
C ASP A 31 -2.94 -10.05 11.24
N GLY A 32 -4.05 -10.65 11.68
CA GLY A 32 -4.37 -12.04 11.36
C GLY A 32 -4.52 -12.25 9.84
N TYR A 33 -5.16 -11.30 9.16
CA TYR A 33 -5.24 -11.33 7.70
C TYR A 33 -3.86 -11.25 7.02
N LEU A 34 -2.98 -10.36 7.50
CA LEU A 34 -1.66 -10.16 6.91
C LEU A 34 -0.71 -11.32 7.17
N ASP A 35 -0.85 -12.02 8.29
CA ASP A 35 -0.10 -13.24 8.56
C ASP A 35 -0.40 -14.30 7.49
N ASP A 36 -1.68 -14.58 7.26
CA ASP A 36 -2.13 -15.52 6.23
C ASP A 36 -1.72 -15.05 4.81
N TYR A 37 -1.97 -13.78 4.50
CA TYR A 37 -1.68 -13.21 3.18
C TYR A 37 -0.19 -13.23 2.86
N CYS A 38 0.66 -12.83 3.81
CA CYS A 38 2.10 -12.81 3.61
C CYS A 38 2.66 -14.23 3.53
N GLU A 39 2.10 -15.21 4.24
CA GLU A 39 2.45 -16.63 4.06
C GLU A 39 2.12 -17.16 2.67
N GLU A 40 0.97 -16.80 2.10
CA GLU A 40 0.61 -17.17 0.73
C GLU A 40 1.54 -16.52 -0.31
N VAL A 41 1.92 -15.26 -0.07
CA VAL A 41 2.76 -14.45 -0.97
C VAL A 41 4.27 -14.77 -0.83
N LYS A 42 4.70 -15.49 0.22
CA LYS A 42 6.11 -15.81 0.55
C LYS A 42 6.90 -16.59 -0.51
N ARG A 43 6.33 -16.94 -1.66
CA ARG A 43 7.08 -17.63 -2.73
C ARG A 43 8.21 -16.81 -3.38
N ALA A 44 8.35 -15.50 -3.09
CA ALA A 44 9.44 -14.69 -3.69
C ALA A 44 9.92 -13.45 -2.90
N LYS A 45 9.42 -13.19 -1.68
CA LYS A 45 9.64 -11.89 -0.99
C LYS A 45 10.57 -11.99 0.21
N ASN A 46 11.42 -10.97 0.40
CA ASN A 46 12.27 -10.82 1.58
C ASN A 46 11.53 -10.08 2.71
N GLU A 47 12.10 -10.09 3.93
CA GLU A 47 11.51 -9.49 5.13
C GLU A 47 11.19 -7.98 4.96
N VAL A 48 12.00 -7.26 4.17
CA VAL A 48 11.79 -5.83 3.91
C VAL A 48 10.52 -5.60 3.11
N GLU A 49 10.29 -6.41 2.08
CA GLU A 49 9.10 -6.34 1.25
C GLU A 49 7.83 -6.74 2.03
N GLU A 50 7.92 -7.76 2.89
CA GLU A 50 6.81 -8.12 3.79
C GLU A 50 6.46 -6.96 4.71
N LYS A 51 7.47 -6.37 5.36
CA LYS A 51 7.29 -5.22 6.26
C LYS A 51 6.68 -4.02 5.52
N PHE A 52 7.08 -3.78 4.28
CA PHE A 52 6.49 -2.73 3.44
C PHE A 52 4.98 -2.98 3.22
N ILE A 53 4.58 -4.19 2.82
CA ILE A 53 3.18 -4.54 2.60
C ILE A 53 2.39 -4.32 3.89
N ARG A 54 2.87 -4.87 5.00
CA ARG A 54 2.21 -4.74 6.31
C ARG A 54 2.00 -3.28 6.67
N GLN A 55 3.04 -2.47 6.59
CA GLN A 55 2.97 -1.04 6.93
C GLN A 55 2.01 -0.26 6.01
N CYS A 56 1.99 -0.57 4.71
CA CYS A 56 1.10 0.09 3.77
C CYS A 56 -0.36 -0.30 3.99
N VAL A 57 -0.65 -1.59 4.18
CA VAL A 57 -2.00 -2.08 4.46
C VAL A 57 -2.52 -1.48 5.77
N TYR A 58 -1.70 -1.54 6.83
CA TYR A 58 -2.04 -0.92 8.10
C TYR A 58 -2.37 0.56 7.99
N GLY A 59 -1.52 1.31 7.30
CA GLY A 59 -1.71 2.73 7.08
C GLY A 59 -2.98 3.03 6.27
N CYS A 60 -3.19 2.29 5.18
CA CYS A 60 -4.36 2.47 4.33
C CYS A 60 -5.67 2.16 5.06
N VAL A 61 -5.70 1.11 5.89
CA VAL A 61 -6.89 0.78 6.71
C VAL A 61 -7.10 1.83 7.80
N ARG A 62 -6.04 2.22 8.52
CA ARG A 62 -6.12 3.21 9.61
C ARG A 62 -6.59 4.58 9.13
N TYR A 63 -6.09 5.03 7.99
CA TYR A 63 -6.39 6.35 7.43
C TYR A 63 -7.40 6.31 6.27
N GLN A 64 -8.12 5.21 6.10
CA GLN A 64 -8.99 4.94 4.95
C GLN A 64 -10.00 6.06 4.68
N LYS A 65 -10.60 6.64 5.73
CA LYS A 65 -11.59 7.72 5.58
C LYS A 65 -11.00 8.95 4.88
N PHE A 66 -9.83 9.40 5.33
CA PHE A 66 -9.12 10.53 4.73
C PHE A 66 -8.66 10.20 3.30
N LEU A 67 -8.04 9.03 3.12
CA LEU A 67 -7.52 8.62 1.82
C LEU A 67 -8.62 8.47 0.77
N ARG A 68 -9.80 7.94 1.15
CA ARG A 68 -10.95 7.83 0.24
C ARG A 68 -11.47 9.19 -0.22
N ILE A 69 -11.57 10.18 0.68
CA ILE A 69 -11.97 11.54 0.30
C ILE A 69 -11.00 12.09 -0.75
N PHE A 70 -9.70 11.94 -0.52
CA PHE A 70 -8.69 12.37 -1.47
C PHE A 70 -8.81 11.64 -2.82
N VAL A 71 -8.91 10.31 -2.82
CA VAL A 71 -8.99 9.52 -4.06
C VAL A 71 -10.26 9.85 -4.84
N THR A 72 -11.41 10.01 -4.16
CA THR A 72 -12.66 10.44 -4.79
C THR A 72 -12.49 11.80 -5.47
N ALA A 73 -11.97 12.80 -4.75
CA ALA A 73 -11.71 14.12 -5.32
C ALA A 73 -10.71 14.03 -6.49
N PHE A 74 -9.64 13.26 -6.36
CA PHE A 74 -8.62 13.11 -7.41
C PHE A 74 -9.20 12.52 -8.71
N LEU A 75 -10.05 11.48 -8.60
CA LEU A 75 -10.75 10.87 -9.73
C LEU A 75 -11.73 11.84 -10.40
N GLU A 76 -12.38 12.72 -9.62
CA GLU A 76 -13.34 13.70 -10.13
C GLU A 76 -12.67 14.92 -10.79
N PHE A 77 -11.57 15.42 -10.21
CA PHE A 77 -10.87 16.59 -10.73
C PHE A 77 -9.93 16.26 -11.90
N ARG A 78 -9.44 15.01 -12.00
CA ARG A 78 -8.46 14.61 -13.03
C ARG A 78 -8.87 13.36 -13.84
N PRO A 79 -10.12 13.25 -14.32
CA PRO A 79 -10.62 12.02 -14.96
C PRO A 79 -9.85 11.64 -16.23
N ALA A 80 -9.27 12.60 -16.95
CA ALA A 80 -8.50 12.34 -18.18
C ALA A 80 -7.19 11.56 -17.95
N VAL A 81 -6.66 11.56 -16.72
CA VAL A 81 -5.36 10.93 -16.39
C VAL A 81 -5.50 9.88 -15.29
N THR A 82 -6.73 9.58 -14.86
CA THR A 82 -7.00 8.64 -13.78
C THR A 82 -7.98 7.57 -14.23
N GLN A 83 -7.79 6.34 -13.75
CA GLN A 83 -8.67 5.22 -14.03
C GLN A 83 -9.41 4.81 -12.76
N ARG A 84 -10.75 4.77 -12.81
CA ARG A 84 -11.58 4.36 -11.67
C ARG A 84 -11.33 2.93 -11.20
N GLY A 85 -10.71 2.06 -12.00
CA GLY A 85 -10.32 0.71 -11.59
C GLY A 85 -9.10 0.69 -10.65
N GLU A 86 -8.31 1.76 -10.62
CA GLU A 86 -7.03 1.84 -9.89
C GLU A 86 -7.16 2.61 -8.57
N GLN A 87 -8.36 2.71 -7.98
CA GLN A 87 -8.58 3.56 -6.79
C GLN A 87 -7.72 3.11 -5.61
N THR A 88 -7.57 1.80 -5.42
CA THR A 88 -6.75 1.23 -4.35
C THR A 88 -5.28 1.54 -4.57
N LEU A 89 -4.79 1.52 -5.81
CA LEU A 89 -3.44 1.98 -6.14
C LEU A 89 -3.27 3.46 -5.76
N TYR A 90 -4.20 4.32 -6.13
CA TYR A 90 -4.16 5.74 -5.75
C TYR A 90 -4.22 5.93 -4.23
N MET A 91 -4.97 5.10 -3.51
CA MET A 91 -5.03 5.11 -2.07
C MET A 91 -3.67 4.77 -1.43
N VAL A 92 -2.99 3.74 -1.93
CA VAL A 92 -1.64 3.36 -1.49
C VAL A 92 -0.64 4.48 -1.78
N LEU A 93 -0.67 5.06 -2.98
CA LEU A 93 0.22 6.17 -3.34
C LEU A 93 -0.04 7.41 -2.47
N ALA A 94 -1.30 7.75 -2.21
CA ALA A 94 -1.67 8.86 -1.34
C ALA A 94 -1.18 8.63 0.10
N TYR A 95 -1.31 7.41 0.64
CA TYR A 95 -0.76 7.07 1.94
C TYR A 95 0.76 7.28 1.98
N LEU A 96 1.46 6.80 0.95
CA LEU A 96 2.91 6.96 0.85
C LEU A 96 3.30 8.44 0.84
N ILE A 97 2.65 9.25 0.01
CA ILE A 97 2.97 10.67 -0.17
C ILE A 97 2.63 11.49 1.08
N PHE A 98 1.42 11.37 1.61
CA PHE A 98 0.94 12.26 2.68
C PHE A 98 1.45 11.89 4.06
N LEU A 99 1.63 10.60 4.32
CA LEU A 99 1.86 10.09 5.67
C LEU A 99 3.23 9.42 5.78
N ARG A 100 3.56 8.52 4.84
CA ARG A 100 4.78 7.72 4.96
C ARG A 100 6.06 8.51 4.70
N LEU A 101 6.07 9.42 3.72
CA LEU A 101 7.25 10.25 3.44
C LEU A 101 7.64 11.15 4.61
N ARG A 102 6.66 11.64 5.38
CA ARG A 102 6.91 12.41 6.60
C ARG A 102 7.56 11.57 7.69
N GLU A 103 7.10 10.34 7.87
CA GLU A 103 7.63 9.40 8.87
C GLU A 103 9.03 8.88 8.53
N LEU A 104 9.39 8.84 7.24
CA LEU A 104 10.71 8.37 6.79
C LEU A 104 11.82 9.41 6.98
N THR A 105 11.51 10.61 7.51
CA THR A 105 12.48 11.69 7.76
C THR A 105 13.42 11.90 6.58
N VAL A 106 12.87 12.00 5.36
CA VAL A 106 13.64 12.53 4.22
C VAL A 106 13.72 14.03 4.44
N PRO A 107 14.87 14.57 4.91
CA PRO A 107 14.93 15.95 5.41
C PRO A 107 14.52 16.99 4.36
N GLU A 108 14.65 16.65 3.07
CA GLU A 108 14.31 17.50 1.94
C GLU A 108 12.80 17.63 1.69
N LEU A 109 11.99 16.70 2.22
CA LEU A 109 10.53 16.62 2.01
C LEU A 109 9.72 17.02 3.26
N GLY A 110 10.37 17.18 4.42
CA GLY A 110 9.76 17.67 5.65
C GLY A 110 9.92 19.18 5.79
N ARG A 111 9.02 19.97 5.19
CA ARG A 111 8.76 21.35 5.60
C ARG A 111 7.41 21.46 6.29
#